data_AF-F7XUU6-F1
#
_entry.id   AF-F7XUU6-F1
#
_cell.length_a   1.000
_cell.length_b   1.000
_cell.length_c   1.000
_cell.angle_alpha   90.00
_cell.angle_beta   90.00
_cell.angle_gamma   90.00
#
_symmetry.space_group_name_H-M   'P 1'
#
loop_
_entity.id
_entity.type
_entity.pdbx_description
1 polymer ?
#
loop_
_entity_poly.entity_id
_entity_poly.type
_entity_poly.pdbx_seq_one_letter_code
_entity_poly.pdbx_strand_id
1 'polypeptide(L)'
;MKLGFIFSHGWAFNKSYWDNLLPHFKEHPCIVLDHGYYGLEYLPQVDKKIHWISVGHSLGLVKLLQSKNTFKALIGLQAFNNFLSSDKSLNRRRTLELTIMQKILTIVPRIL
;
A
#
# COMPACT_ATOMS: atom_id res chain seq x y z
N MET A 1 19.17 15.49 -9.93
CA MET A 1 17.91 14.74 -10.20
C MET A 1 16.97 14.90 -9.01
N LYS A 2 15.66 14.95 -9.23
CA LYS A 2 14.67 15.20 -8.16
C LYS A 2 14.33 13.90 -7.44
N LEU A 3 14.34 13.92 -6.10
CA LEU A 3 13.87 12.84 -5.22
C LEU A 3 12.37 13.01 -4.97
N GLY A 4 11.61 11.91 -4.93
CA GLY A 4 10.20 11.91 -4.58
C GLY A 4 9.78 10.63 -3.85
N PHE A 5 8.59 10.63 -3.27
CA PHE A 5 8.07 9.53 -2.45
C PHE A 5 6.73 9.01 -2.97
N ILE A 6 6.57 7.68 -2.96
CA ILE A 6 5.29 7.01 -3.27
C ILE A 6 4.84 6.28 -2.01
N PHE A 7 3.66 6.60 -1.50
CA PHE A 7 3.08 6.01 -0.30
C PHE A 7 1.95 5.05 -0.64
N SER A 8 1.93 3.86 -0.04
CA SER A 8 0.94 2.82 -0.29
C SER A 8 0.41 2.26 1.03
N HIS A 9 -0.86 2.53 1.33
CA HIS A 9 -1.49 2.10 2.58
C HIS A 9 -1.78 0.59 2.63
N GLY A 10 -2.03 0.08 3.83
CA GLY A 10 -2.39 -1.31 4.07
C GLY A 10 -3.85 -1.65 3.73
N TRP A 11 -4.23 -2.90 3.96
CA TRP A 11 -5.61 -3.36 3.85
C TRP A 11 -6.55 -2.53 4.75
N ALA A 12 -7.76 -2.23 4.26
CA ALA A 12 -8.78 -1.48 4.99
C ALA A 12 -8.29 -0.10 5.51
N PHE A 13 -7.47 0.56 4.72
CA PHE A 13 -7.13 1.99 4.86
C PHE A 13 -7.45 2.73 3.55
N ASN A 14 -7.26 4.04 3.56
CA ASN A 14 -7.30 4.91 2.38
C ASN A 14 -6.09 5.87 2.44
N LYS A 15 -6.03 6.84 1.52
CA LYS A 15 -4.95 7.84 1.48
C LYS A 15 -4.69 8.61 2.79
N SER A 16 -5.70 8.79 3.65
CA SER A 16 -5.60 9.57 4.90
C SER A 16 -4.70 8.91 5.95
N TYR A 17 -4.39 7.62 5.78
CA TYR A 17 -3.40 6.92 6.62
C TYR A 17 -2.07 7.68 6.73
N TRP A 18 -1.71 8.45 5.70
CA TRP A 18 -0.43 9.17 5.63
C TRP A 18 -0.50 10.63 6.07
N ASP A 19 -1.66 11.16 6.46
CA ASP A 19 -1.85 12.60 6.70
C ASP A 19 -0.90 13.17 7.76
N ASN A 20 -0.58 12.39 8.80
CA ASN A 20 0.37 12.81 9.84
C ASN A 20 1.83 12.73 9.39
N LEU A 21 2.15 11.94 8.36
CA LEU A 21 3.51 11.74 7.89
C LEU A 21 3.88 12.69 6.73
N LEU A 22 2.93 12.95 5.81
CA LEU A 22 3.14 13.77 4.62
C LEU A 22 3.71 15.18 4.87
N PRO A 23 3.35 15.91 5.95
CA PRO A 23 3.92 17.23 6.23
C PRO A 23 5.45 17.24 6.33
N HIS A 24 6.07 16.11 6.72
CA HIS A 24 7.52 15.97 6.81
C HIS A 24 8.22 15.82 5.44
N PHE A 25 7.46 15.64 4.36
CA PHE A 25 7.96 15.42 3.00
C PHE A 25 7.59 16.55 2.03
N LYS A 26 7.08 17.69 2.53
CA LYS A 26 6.54 18.80 1.72
C LYS A 26 7.49 19.38 0.67
N GLU A 27 8.80 19.21 0.86
CA GLU A 27 9.84 19.68 -0.07
C GLU A 27 10.07 18.72 -1.26
N HIS A 28 9.46 17.53 -1.20
CA HIS A 28 9.58 16.49 -2.22
C HIS A 28 8.21 16.19 -2.85
N PRO A 29 8.16 15.84 -4.16
CA PRO A 29 6.96 15.32 -4.77
C PRO A 29 6.52 14.05 -4.03
N CYS A 30 5.25 14.01 -3.65
CA CYS A 30 4.64 12.86 -3.01
C CYS A 30 3.47 12.35 -3.85
N ILE A 31 3.40 11.04 -4.04
CA ILE A 31 2.24 10.35 -4.60
C ILE A 31 1.69 9.46 -3.49
N VAL A 32 0.40 9.59 -3.18
CA VAL A 32 -0.27 8.75 -2.19
C VAL A 32 -1.26 7.87 -2.94
N LEU A 33 -0.97 6.57 -3.02
CA LEU A 33 -1.82 5.60 -3.68
C LEU A 33 -3.04 5.30 -2.81
N ASP A 34 -4.19 5.16 -3.44
CA ASP A 34 -5.41 4.65 -2.80
C ASP A 34 -5.86 3.37 -3.52
N HIS A 35 -6.02 2.28 -2.77
CA HIS A 35 -6.41 0.98 -3.31
C HIS A 35 -7.93 0.77 -3.35
N GLY A 36 -8.72 1.81 -3.08
CA GLY A 36 -10.17 1.82 -3.30
C GLY A 36 -10.97 0.99 -2.30
N TYR A 37 -10.46 0.77 -1.09
CA TYR A 37 -11.20 0.02 -0.06
C TYR A 37 -12.45 0.78 0.42
N TYR A 38 -12.40 2.12 0.45
CA TYR A 38 -13.49 3.00 0.90
C TYR A 38 -13.84 4.10 -0.11
N GLY A 39 -13.53 3.90 -1.39
CA GLY A 39 -13.74 4.94 -2.40
C GLY A 39 -13.18 4.55 -3.76
N LEU A 40 -12.93 5.55 -4.59
CA LEU A 40 -12.31 5.36 -5.90
C LEU A 40 -10.81 5.05 -5.73
N GLU A 41 -10.36 4.02 -6.46
CA GLU A 41 -8.96 3.70 -6.57
C GLU A 41 -8.19 4.86 -7.24
N TYR A 42 -7.01 5.17 -6.71
CA TYR A 42 -6.11 6.19 -7.23
C TYR A 42 -4.69 5.62 -7.36
N LEU A 43 -4.36 5.22 -8.59
CA LEU A 43 -3.07 4.64 -8.98
C LEU A 43 -2.49 5.39 -10.20
N PRO A 44 -2.01 6.64 -10.04
CA PRO A 44 -1.52 7.45 -11.15
C PRO A 44 -0.23 6.88 -11.74
N GLN A 45 0.05 7.23 -13.00
CA GLN A 45 1.36 6.98 -13.59
C GLN A 45 2.43 7.85 -12.91
N VAL A 46 3.60 7.26 -12.67
CA VAL A 46 4.72 7.95 -12.02
C VAL A 46 5.66 8.56 -13.05
N ASP A 47 6.14 9.78 -12.81
CA ASP A 47 7.15 10.40 -13.67
C ASP A 47 8.48 9.64 -13.54
N LYS A 48 8.92 9.02 -14.64
CA LYS A 48 10.16 8.23 -14.70
C LYS A 48 11.43 9.08 -14.52
N LYS A 49 11.35 10.41 -14.62
CA LYS A 49 12.47 11.33 -14.39
C LYS A 49 12.77 11.58 -12.91
N ILE A 50 11.83 11.24 -12.02
CA ILE A 50 11.98 11.38 -10.57
C ILE A 50 12.56 10.08 -9.99
N HIS A 51 13.50 10.21 -9.06
CA HIS A 51 13.96 9.09 -8.26
C HIS A 51 12.95 8.81 -7.14
N TRP A 52 12.08 7.84 -7.35
CA TRP A 52 11.06 7.48 -6.39
C TRP A 52 11.59 6.56 -5.28
N ILE A 53 11.34 6.92 -4.03
CA ILE A 53 11.40 6.01 -2.89
C ILE A 53 9.96 5.59 -2.57
N SER A 54 9.71 4.28 -2.59
CA SER A 54 8.39 3.73 -2.31
C SER A 54 8.29 3.33 -0.84
N VAL A 55 7.19 3.68 -0.18
CA VAL A 55 6.91 3.41 1.23
C VAL A 55 5.57 2.67 1.34
N GLY A 56 5.61 1.44 1.83
CA GLY A 56 4.43 0.59 1.96
C GLY A 56 4.16 0.18 3.40
N HIS A 57 2.93 0.37 3.87
CA HIS A 57 2.48 -0.20 5.14
C HIS A 57 1.79 -1.55 4.92
N SER A 58 2.12 -2.59 5.68
CA SER A 58 1.44 -3.88 5.64
C SER A 58 1.32 -4.42 4.19
N LEU A 59 0.10 -4.69 3.71
CA LEU A 59 -0.20 -5.11 2.32
C LEU A 59 0.24 -4.10 1.25
N GLY A 60 0.36 -2.82 1.60
CA GLY A 60 0.77 -1.74 0.70
C GLY A 60 2.18 -1.94 0.13
N LEU A 61 3.08 -2.60 0.88
CA LEU A 61 4.42 -2.97 0.41
C LEU A 61 4.35 -3.96 -0.76
N VAL A 62 3.55 -5.03 -0.61
CA VAL A 62 3.39 -6.05 -1.65
C VAL A 62 2.75 -5.45 -2.90
N LYS A 63 1.78 -4.55 -2.72
CA LYS A 63 1.15 -3.80 -3.83
C LYS A 63 2.16 -2.94 -4.58
N LEU A 64 3.13 -2.33 -3.90
CA LEU A 64 4.23 -1.60 -4.54
C LEU A 64 5.17 -2.53 -5.31
N LEU A 65 5.52 -3.70 -4.74
CA LEU A 65 6.33 -4.72 -5.40
C LEU A 65 5.68 -5.27 -6.68
N GLN A 66 4.34 -5.41 -6.67
CA GLN A 66 3.56 -5.87 -7.81
C GLN A 66 3.26 -4.75 -8.83
N SER A 67 3.47 -3.49 -8.45
CA SER A 67 3.24 -2.37 -9.35
C SER A 67 4.29 -2.31 -10.46
N LYS A 68 3.93 -1.73 -11.61
CA LYS A 68 4.88 -1.46 -12.71
C LYS A 68 5.74 -0.22 -12.45
N ASN A 69 5.65 0.38 -11.26
CA ASN A 69 6.36 1.60 -10.93
C ASN A 69 7.82 1.31 -10.66
N THR A 70 8.72 2.10 -11.26
CA THR A 70 10.14 2.03 -10.97
C THR A 70 10.46 2.84 -9.72
N PHE A 71 11.12 2.22 -8.74
CA PHE A 71 11.61 2.88 -7.54
C PHE A 71 13.10 2.57 -7.30
N LYS A 72 13.79 3.48 -6.62
CA LYS A 72 15.20 3.35 -6.24
C LYS A 72 15.38 2.65 -4.90
N ALA A 73 14.40 2.79 -4.02
CA ALA A 73 14.36 2.11 -2.73
C ALA A 73 12.91 1.79 -2.37
N LEU A 74 12.75 0.77 -1.54
CA LEU A 74 11.46 0.32 -1.02
C LEU A 74 11.56 0.21 0.50
N ILE A 75 10.65 0.86 1.21
CA ILE A 75 10.58 0.90 2.66
C ILE A 75 9.28 0.23 3.11
N GLY A 76 9.38 -0.76 3.99
CA GLY A 76 8.24 -1.43 4.60
C GLY A 76 8.00 -0.97 6.04
N LEU A 77 6.80 -0.51 6.35
CA LEU A 77 6.35 -0.22 7.72
C LEU A 77 5.42 -1.36 8.16
N GLN A 78 5.80 -2.11 9.20
CA GLN A 78 5.05 -3.28 9.69
C GLN A 78 4.54 -4.17 8.53
N ALA A 79 5.43 -4.37 7.55
CA ALA A 79 5.09 -4.98 6.28
C ALA A 79 5.52 -6.44 6.23
N PHE A 80 5.01 -7.15 5.23
CA PHE A 80 5.35 -8.53 4.95
C PHE A 80 5.59 -8.71 3.46
N ASN A 81 6.39 -9.71 3.09
CA ASN A 81 6.56 -10.17 1.72
C ASN A 81 5.65 -11.35 1.39
N ASN A 82 5.25 -12.14 2.39
CA ASN A 82 4.33 -13.25 2.27
C ASN A 82 3.44 -13.34 3.52
N PHE A 83 2.20 -12.87 3.40
CA PHE A 83 1.23 -12.97 4.50
C PHE A 83 0.96 -14.44 4.84
N LEU A 84 0.73 -15.29 3.84
CA LEU A 84 0.30 -16.67 4.06
C LEU A 84 1.39 -17.55 4.69
N SER A 85 2.67 -17.17 4.61
CA SER A 85 3.80 -18.04 4.99
C SER A 85 3.95 -19.26 4.07
N SER A 86 5.17 -19.80 4.03
CA SER A 86 5.47 -21.10 3.41
C SER A 86 5.25 -22.28 4.37
N ASP A 87 5.14 -22.01 5.68
CA ASP A 87 4.78 -23.03 6.66
C ASP A 87 3.32 -23.47 6.46
N LYS A 88 3.09 -24.78 6.34
CA LYS A 88 1.77 -25.34 6.01
C LYS A 88 0.70 -25.01 7.05
N SER A 89 1.05 -25.02 8.33
CA SER A 89 0.09 -24.80 9.42
C SER A 89 -0.34 -23.33 9.47
N LEU A 90 0.63 -22.42 9.37
CA LEU A 90 0.39 -20.98 9.31
C LEU A 90 -0.37 -20.61 8.03
N ASN A 91 -0.03 -21.22 6.91
CA ASN A 91 -0.70 -20.99 5.64
C ASN A 91 -2.19 -21.33 5.70
N ARG A 92 -2.54 -22.50 6.24
CA ARG A 92 -3.94 -22.89 6.42
C ARG A 92 -4.69 -21.88 7.30
N ARG A 93 -4.11 -21.49 8.43
CA ARG A 93 -4.73 -20.52 9.36
C ARG A 93 -4.91 -19.15 8.70
N ARG A 94 -3.85 -18.61 8.11
CA ARG A 94 -3.86 -17.27 7.51
C ARG A 94 -4.70 -17.19 6.24
N THR A 95 -4.90 -18.30 5.53
CA THR A 95 -5.86 -18.39 4.43
C THR A 95 -7.30 -18.18 4.92
N LEU A 96 -7.65 -18.77 6.08
CA LEU A 96 -8.96 -18.53 6.70
C LEU A 96 -9.11 -17.07 7.15
N GLU A 97 -8.09 -16.52 7.80
CA GLU A 97 -8.06 -15.11 8.22
C GLU A 97 -8.24 -14.16 7.01
N LEU A 98 -7.49 -14.38 5.92
CA LEU A 98 -7.60 -13.59 4.68
C LEU A 98 -9.00 -13.69 4.07
N THR A 99 -9.58 -14.89 4.04
CA THR A 99 -10.94 -15.10 3.51
C THR A 99 -11.97 -14.31 4.32
N ILE A 100 -11.83 -14.28 5.65
CA ILE A 100 -12.70 -13.49 6.54
C ILE A 100 -12.50 -11.99 6.28
N MET A 101 -11.25 -11.52 6.22
CA MET A 101 -10.92 -10.13 5.91
C MET A 101 -11.57 -9.68 4.59
N GLN A 102 -11.45 -10.48 3.53
CA GLN A 102 -12.04 -10.16 2.22
C GLN A 102 -13.57 -10.02 2.30
N LYS A 103 -14.26 -10.86 3.07
CA LYS A 103 -15.71 -10.77 3.26
C LYS A 103 -16.12 -9.48 3.97
N ILE A 104 -15.37 -9.03 4.98
CA ILE A 104 -15.71 -7.81 5.74
C ILE A 104 -15.81 -6.59 4.82
N LEU A 105 -14.88 -6.40 3.90
CA LEU A 105 -14.91 -5.27 2.96
C LEU A 105 -16.01 -5.36 1.89
N THR A 106 -16.57 -6.55 1.64
CA THR A 106 -17.70 -6.71 0.72
C THR A 106 -19.06 -6.44 1.36
N ILE A 107 -19.14 -6.49 2.70
CA ILE A 107 -20.38 -6.36 3.47
C ILE A 107 -20.59 -4.92 3.94
N VAL A 108 -19.52 -4.18 4.22
CA VAL A 108 -19.62 -2.76 4.59
C VAL A 108 -19.91 -1.94 3.33
N PRO A 109 -21.04 -1.22 3.23
CA PRO A 109 -21.33 -0.41 2.06
C PRO A 109 -20.21 0.59 1.84
N ARG A 110 -19.84 0.81 0.58
CA ARG A 110 -19.07 1.99 0.16
C ARG A 110 -19.95 3.21 0.43
N ILE A 111 -19.97 3.70 1.66
CA ILE A 111 -20.62 4.97 1.98
C ILE A 111 -19.72 6.02 1.32
N LEU A 112 -20.16 6.44 0.13
CA LEU A 112 -19.64 7.57 -0.62
C LEU A 112 -19.90 8.86 0.16
#